data_AF-A0A961DAR4-F1
#
_entry.id   AF-A0A961DAR4-F1
#
_cell.length_a   1.000
_cell.length_b   1.000
_cell.length_c   1.000
_cell.angle_alpha   90.00
_cell.angle_beta   90.00
_cell.angle_gamma   90.00
#
_symmetry.space_group_name_H-M   'P 1'
#
loop_
_entity.id
_entity.type
_entity.pdbx_description
1 polymer ?
#
loop_
_entity_poly.entity_id
_entity_poly.type
_entity_poly.pdbx_seq_one_letter_code
_entity_poly.pdbx_strand_id
1 'polypeptide(L)'
;MTDGQTLFAVFALLYLIECLRLVPSAAWMAAGVDKSVWRTIRPWSRFQIGGGSPVLLAPLPPMQAHTLALPWLFVPEHDSLRVRLTDDMTVTIPWEKLSPRADETTLHLDAITRIRLSSNALAETWKQRLEAWRDLTAEERRSAFLKFARSTLRTKDAANAASVAAQTTRALRMVATIHFIWCFGVISALYHRFGDSVVVLAAAGVLLLLQFAQCWLFLRATRKVSLPHRRWRALGIAFLPQLTMRAFDGVSLSTKEEPPHPLAWHGLLDEKRWLQTAVQFWREARYVAGWSKNESLSLEAEALQAFFKQEDLAEKDYDPPSSSKLPTCPRCGAEYQTGTAACSDCGGVELRDPAA
;
A
#
# COMPACT_ATOMS: atom_id res chain seq x y z
N MET A 1 -13.02 -38.59 5.35
CA MET A 1 -13.68 -37.27 5.18
C MET A 1 -15.00 -37.50 4.48
N THR A 2 -16.09 -36.88 4.95
CA THR A 2 -17.36 -36.89 4.22
C THR A 2 -17.36 -35.81 3.13
N ASP A 3 -18.20 -35.94 2.10
CA ASP A 3 -18.29 -34.96 1.00
C ASP A 3 -18.53 -33.53 1.50
N GLY A 4 -19.31 -33.38 2.58
CA GLY A 4 -19.53 -32.08 3.24
C GLY A 4 -18.27 -31.49 3.89
N GLN A 5 -17.39 -32.31 4.48
CA GLN A 5 -16.11 -31.82 5.03
C GLN A 5 -15.18 -31.32 3.92
N THR A 6 -15.15 -32.02 2.78
CA THR A 6 -14.41 -31.58 1.59
C THR A 6 -14.95 -30.25 1.08
N LEU A 7 -16.27 -30.07 1.04
CA LEU A 7 -16.90 -28.81 0.63
C LEU A 7 -16.50 -27.64 1.54
N PHE A 8 -16.53 -27.83 2.87
CA PHE A 8 -16.08 -26.78 3.82
C PHE A 8 -14.59 -26.46 3.67
N ALA A 9 -13.75 -27.47 3.43
CA ALA A 9 -12.32 -27.27 3.19
C ALA A 9 -12.08 -26.45 1.91
N VAL A 10 -12.83 -26.73 0.84
CA VAL A 10 -12.78 -25.94 -0.41
C VAL A 10 -13.23 -24.50 -0.16
N PHE A 11 -14.31 -24.26 0.59
CA PHE A 11 -14.73 -22.90 0.94
C PHE A 11 -13.70 -22.15 1.79
N ALA A 12 -13.08 -22.82 2.75
CA ALA A 12 -12.01 -22.23 3.55
C ALA A 12 -10.81 -21.84 2.65
N LEU A 13 -10.42 -22.71 1.72
CA LEU A 13 -9.34 -22.43 0.78
C LEU A 13 -9.67 -21.24 -0.14
N LEU A 14 -10.88 -21.21 -0.71
CA LEU A 14 -11.34 -20.10 -1.54
C LEU A 14 -11.37 -18.78 -0.74
N TYR A 15 -11.79 -18.81 0.52
CA TYR A 15 -11.76 -17.64 1.39
C TYR A 15 -10.33 -17.14 1.65
N LEU A 16 -9.38 -18.06 1.89
CA LEU A 16 -7.96 -17.70 2.06
C LEU A 16 -7.36 -17.10 0.79
N ILE A 17 -7.73 -17.60 -0.38
CA ILE A 17 -7.32 -17.02 -1.67
C ILE A 17 -7.86 -15.59 -1.80
N GLU A 18 -9.12 -15.34 -1.40
CA GLU A 18 -9.71 -13.99 -1.44
C GLU A 18 -9.10 -13.02 -0.41
N CYS A 19 -8.36 -13.52 0.57
CA CYS A 19 -7.57 -12.69 1.48
C CYS A 19 -6.24 -12.23 0.85
N LEU A 20 -5.79 -12.86 -0.24
CA LEU A 20 -4.64 -12.41 -1.02
C LEU A 20 -5.10 -11.34 -2.01
N ARG A 21 -4.51 -10.15 -1.91
CA ARG A 21 -4.73 -9.07 -2.87
C ARG A 21 -3.44 -8.78 -3.61
N LEU A 22 -3.54 -8.58 -4.92
CA LEU A 22 -2.42 -8.08 -5.71
C LEU A 22 -2.45 -6.54 -5.67
N VAL A 23 -1.45 -5.94 -5.04
CA VAL A 23 -1.29 -4.48 -4.93
C VAL A 23 -0.01 -4.03 -5.65
N PRO A 24 0.20 -2.73 -5.92
CA PRO A 24 1.48 -2.24 -6.43
C PRO A 24 2.65 -2.72 -5.55
N SER A 25 3.76 -3.11 -6.15
CA SER A 25 4.86 -3.76 -5.41
C SER A 25 5.51 -2.85 -4.36
N ALA A 26 5.57 -1.54 -4.61
CA ALA A 26 6.06 -0.55 -3.66
C ALA A 26 4.97 -0.04 -2.68
N ALA A 27 3.74 -0.57 -2.73
CA ALA A 27 2.65 -0.09 -1.91
C ALA A 27 2.89 -0.31 -0.41
N TRP A 28 2.34 0.61 0.36
CA TRP A 28 2.12 0.45 1.77
C TRP A 28 0.63 0.32 2.00
N MET A 29 0.24 -0.57 2.91
CA MET A 29 -1.13 -0.64 3.37
C MET A 29 -1.18 -0.36 4.86
N ALA A 30 -2.22 0.31 5.29
CA ALA A 30 -2.58 0.40 6.69
C ALA A 30 -3.92 -0.31 6.89
N ALA A 31 -4.02 -1.07 7.97
CA ALA A 31 -5.23 -1.77 8.37
C ALA A 31 -5.62 -1.41 9.80
N GLY A 32 -6.88 -1.06 10.01
CA GLY A 32 -7.35 -0.63 11.32
C GLY A 32 -8.87 -0.49 11.39
N VAL A 33 -9.33 -0.12 12.57
CA VAL A 33 -10.72 0.29 12.83
C VAL A 33 -10.71 1.81 13.06
N ASP A 34 -11.76 2.50 12.65
CA ASP A 34 -11.91 3.97 12.62
C ASP A 34 -11.12 4.76 13.69
N LYS A 35 -11.24 4.41 14.98
CA LYS A 35 -10.59 5.11 16.10
C LYS A 35 -9.47 4.34 16.80
N SER A 36 -8.97 3.29 16.16
CA SER A 36 -7.89 2.44 16.70
C SER A 36 -6.58 2.74 16.01
N VAL A 37 -5.46 2.39 16.65
CA VAL A 37 -4.15 2.42 16.01
C VAL A 37 -4.14 1.49 14.80
N TRP A 38 -3.76 2.04 13.64
CA TRP A 38 -3.64 1.26 12.41
C TRP A 38 -2.31 0.53 12.38
N ARG A 39 -2.30 -0.65 11.76
CA ARG A 39 -1.10 -1.45 11.56
C ARG A 39 -0.69 -1.38 10.10
N THR A 40 0.60 -1.19 9.87
CA THR A 40 1.18 -1.28 8.53
C THR A 40 1.23 -2.74 8.09
N ILE A 41 0.88 -2.96 6.82
CA ILE A 41 0.97 -4.23 6.11
C ILE A 41 1.77 -3.95 4.84
N ARG A 42 2.74 -4.81 4.55
CA ARG A 42 3.60 -4.71 3.37
C ARG A 42 3.33 -5.88 2.44
N PRO A 43 3.33 -5.65 1.11
CA PRO A 43 3.25 -6.73 0.15
C PRO A 43 4.54 -7.57 0.19
N TRP A 44 4.47 -8.81 -0.28
CA TRP A 44 5.64 -9.67 -0.39
C TRP A 44 6.54 -9.21 -1.54
N SER A 45 7.50 -8.34 -1.24
CA SER A 45 8.39 -7.69 -2.21
C SER A 45 9.19 -8.67 -3.08
N ARG A 46 9.50 -9.87 -2.56
CA ARG A 46 10.23 -10.94 -3.27
C ARG A 46 9.40 -11.68 -4.31
N PHE A 47 8.08 -11.51 -4.31
CA PHE A 47 7.19 -12.20 -5.22
C PHE A 47 6.38 -11.18 -6.02
N GLN A 48 6.67 -11.10 -7.31
CA GLN A 48 6.05 -10.15 -8.23
C GLN A 48 5.28 -10.89 -9.32
N ILE A 49 4.03 -10.52 -9.51
CA ILE A 49 3.16 -10.98 -10.59
C ILE A 49 2.67 -9.76 -11.35
N GLY A 50 3.11 -9.60 -12.60
CA GLY A 50 2.64 -8.52 -13.47
C GLY A 50 2.82 -7.11 -12.87
N GLY A 51 3.96 -6.86 -12.23
CA GLY A 51 4.29 -5.58 -11.58
C GLY A 51 3.58 -5.32 -10.24
N GLY A 52 2.73 -6.24 -9.78
CA GLY A 52 2.17 -6.20 -8.42
C GLY A 52 2.78 -7.26 -7.52
N SER A 53 2.62 -7.07 -6.21
CA SER A 53 3.00 -8.06 -5.20
C SER A 53 1.78 -8.43 -4.35
N PRO A 54 1.63 -9.71 -3.99
CA PRO A 54 0.53 -10.13 -3.14
C PRO A 54 0.71 -9.58 -1.73
N VAL A 55 -0.41 -9.27 -1.11
CA VAL A 55 -0.50 -8.92 0.30
C VAL A 55 -1.59 -9.77 0.93
N LEU A 56 -1.27 -10.39 2.06
CA LEU A 56 -2.24 -11.14 2.85
C LEU A 56 -2.96 -10.19 3.79
N LEU A 57 -4.25 -9.99 3.54
CA LEU A 57 -5.12 -9.27 4.45
C LEU A 57 -5.54 -10.17 5.62
N ALA A 58 -5.96 -9.57 6.73
CA ALA A 58 -6.33 -10.30 7.94
C ALA A 58 -7.39 -11.38 7.63
N PRO A 59 -7.09 -12.68 7.87
CA PRO A 59 -8.00 -13.78 7.55
C PRO A 59 -9.11 -13.93 8.59
N LEU A 60 -8.97 -13.39 9.81
CA LEU A 60 -9.88 -13.62 10.93
C LEU A 60 -10.21 -12.33 11.70
N PRO A 61 -11.49 -12.16 12.10
CA PRO A 61 -12.57 -11.80 11.19
C PRO A 61 -12.29 -10.47 10.45
N PRO A 62 -12.96 -10.19 9.31
CA PRO A 62 -12.72 -9.04 8.44
C PRO A 62 -13.21 -7.70 9.03
N MET A 63 -12.71 -7.37 10.22
CA MET A 63 -13.09 -6.20 10.99
C MET A 63 -12.22 -5.00 10.71
N GLN A 64 -11.17 -5.12 9.90
CA GLN A 64 -10.27 -4.01 9.60
C GLN A 64 -10.65 -3.38 8.27
N ALA A 65 -10.73 -2.06 8.24
CA ALA A 65 -10.70 -1.30 7.00
C ALA A 65 -9.26 -1.19 6.53
N HIS A 66 -9.09 -0.96 5.22
CA HIS A 66 -7.80 -0.83 4.60
C HIS A 66 -7.68 0.51 3.88
N THR A 67 -6.49 1.09 3.93
CA THR A 67 -6.09 2.22 3.07
C THR A 67 -4.72 1.92 2.47
N LEU A 68 -4.45 2.51 1.32
CA LEU A 68 -3.22 2.30 0.55
C LEU A 68 -2.47 3.63 0.46
N ALA A 69 -1.15 3.57 0.62
CA ALA A 69 -0.22 4.65 0.37
C ALA A 69 0.83 4.19 -0.65
N LEU A 70 1.38 5.15 -1.38
CA LEU A 70 2.47 4.90 -2.32
C LEU A 70 3.62 5.85 -2.00
N PRO A 71 4.86 5.34 -1.88
CA PRO A 71 6.02 6.23 -1.91
C PRO A 71 6.11 6.88 -3.29
N TRP A 72 6.95 7.91 -3.43
CA TRP A 72 7.14 8.53 -4.73
C TRP A 72 7.78 7.55 -5.70
N LEU A 73 6.97 7.08 -6.67
CA LEU A 73 7.40 6.14 -7.69
C LEU A 73 8.22 6.82 -8.79
N PHE A 74 8.03 8.12 -8.96
CA PHE A 74 8.57 8.92 -10.06
C PHE A 74 9.23 10.16 -9.48
N VAL A 75 10.55 10.25 -9.63
CA VAL A 75 11.35 11.38 -9.14
C VAL A 75 12.10 11.96 -10.34
N PRO A 76 11.82 13.22 -10.73
CA PRO A 76 12.52 13.83 -11.84
C PRO A 76 13.96 14.16 -11.41
N GLU A 77 14.91 13.77 -12.24
CA GLU A 77 16.29 14.19 -12.20
C GLU A 77 16.56 15.13 -13.39
N HIS A 78 17.77 15.69 -13.46
CA HIS A 78 18.13 16.66 -14.50
C HIS A 78 17.88 16.11 -15.91
N ASP A 79 18.49 14.95 -16.23
CA ASP A 79 18.45 14.34 -17.57
C ASP A 79 17.59 13.07 -17.66
N SER A 80 17.05 12.63 -16.53
CA SER A 80 16.32 11.38 -16.42
C SER A 80 15.14 11.42 -15.46
N LEU A 81 14.28 10.42 -15.57
CA LEU A 81 13.28 10.08 -14.58
C LEU A 81 13.78 8.87 -13.78
N ARG A 82 13.91 9.02 -12.47
CA ARG A 82 14.13 7.89 -11.58
C ARG A 82 12.81 7.25 -11.23
N VAL A 83 12.75 5.93 -11.41
CA VAL A 83 11.55 5.13 -11.30
C VAL A 83 11.74 4.06 -10.23
N ARG A 84 10.92 4.07 -9.19
CA ARG A 84 10.93 3.05 -8.13
C ARG A 84 9.97 1.93 -8.50
N LEU A 85 10.52 0.73 -8.75
CA LEU A 85 9.74 -0.46 -9.10
C LEU A 85 9.36 -1.25 -7.84
N THR A 86 10.30 -1.39 -6.92
CA THR A 86 10.11 -1.92 -5.56
C THR A 86 10.93 -1.11 -4.57
N ASP A 87 10.87 -1.46 -3.28
CA ASP A 87 11.68 -0.81 -2.25
C ASP A 87 13.19 -0.88 -2.58
N ASP A 88 13.65 -2.00 -3.13
CA ASP A 88 15.07 -2.25 -3.40
C ASP A 88 15.48 -2.03 -4.88
N MET A 89 14.55 -1.69 -5.77
CA MET A 89 14.81 -1.63 -7.22
C MET A 89 14.37 -0.30 -7.81
N THR A 90 15.35 0.47 -8.27
CA THR A 90 15.16 1.72 -9.01
C THR A 90 15.76 1.61 -10.40
N VAL A 91 15.10 2.21 -11.39
CA VAL A 91 15.57 2.31 -12.77
C VAL A 91 15.58 3.78 -13.17
N THR A 92 16.57 4.18 -13.95
CA THR A 92 16.69 5.54 -14.46
C THR A 92 16.38 5.53 -15.95
N ILE A 93 15.37 6.30 -16.37
CA ILE A 93 14.91 6.40 -17.76
C ILE A 93 15.26 7.80 -18.27
N PRO A 94 16.09 7.95 -19.33
CA PRO A 94 16.32 9.24 -19.96
C PRO A 94 15.01 9.86 -20.47
N TRP A 95 14.83 11.18 -20.31
CA TRP A 95 13.58 11.85 -20.71
C TRP A 95 13.20 11.62 -22.18
N GLU A 96 14.21 11.52 -23.06
CA GLU A 96 14.03 11.25 -24.50
C GLU A 96 13.43 9.87 -24.79
N LYS A 97 13.65 8.89 -23.91
CA LYS A 97 13.15 7.52 -24.05
C LYS A 97 11.81 7.30 -23.36
N LEU A 98 11.32 8.29 -22.61
CA LEU A 98 10.08 8.19 -21.84
C LEU A 98 8.87 8.27 -22.79
N SER A 99 8.15 7.15 -22.89
CA SER A 99 6.93 6.98 -23.69
C SER A 99 5.80 6.42 -22.81
N PRO A 100 5.17 7.27 -21.97
CA PRO A 100 4.19 6.82 -20.99
C PRO A 100 2.90 6.36 -21.69
N ARG A 101 2.40 5.17 -21.33
CA ARG A 101 1.12 4.62 -21.81
C ARG A 101 0.41 3.90 -20.67
N ALA A 102 -0.84 4.26 -20.41
CA ALA A 102 -1.69 3.55 -19.47
C ALA A 102 -2.46 2.43 -20.17
N ASP A 103 -2.44 1.24 -19.58
CA ASP A 103 -3.25 0.09 -19.98
C ASP A 103 -3.85 -0.57 -18.73
N GLU A 104 -5.17 -0.46 -18.59
CA GLU A 104 -5.89 -0.79 -17.36
C GLU A 104 -5.21 -0.18 -16.11
N THR A 105 -4.71 -1.00 -15.18
CA THR A 105 -4.01 -0.58 -13.96
C THR A 105 -2.50 -0.48 -14.14
N THR A 106 -1.97 -0.67 -15.35
CA THR A 106 -0.54 -0.74 -15.62
C THR A 106 -0.09 0.51 -16.39
N LEU A 107 0.97 1.15 -15.90
CA LEU A 107 1.65 2.23 -16.59
C LEU A 107 2.93 1.70 -17.23
N HIS A 108 2.98 1.76 -18.55
CA HIS A 108 4.17 1.49 -19.36
C HIS A 108 4.95 2.79 -19.50
N LEU A 109 6.25 2.78 -19.22
CA LEU A 109 7.10 3.97 -19.30
C LEU A 109 8.02 3.95 -20.52
N ASP A 110 8.42 2.75 -20.92
CA ASP A 110 9.18 2.46 -22.14
C ASP A 110 8.80 1.03 -22.62
N ALA A 111 9.59 0.42 -23.51
CA ALA A 111 9.34 -0.92 -24.03
C ALA A 111 9.40 -2.04 -22.96
N ILE A 112 10.17 -1.84 -21.90
CA ILE A 112 10.55 -2.83 -20.88
C ILE A 112 9.90 -2.49 -19.52
N THR A 113 9.94 -1.23 -19.11
CA THR A 113 9.58 -0.77 -17.78
C THR A 113 8.07 -0.60 -17.64
N ARG A 114 7.49 -1.37 -16.71
CA ARG A 114 6.05 -1.41 -16.43
C ARG A 114 5.80 -1.33 -14.92
N ILE A 115 4.82 -0.54 -14.53
CA ILE A 115 4.42 -0.36 -13.13
C ILE A 115 2.94 -0.61 -12.97
N ARG A 116 2.58 -1.48 -12.04
CA ARG A 116 1.18 -1.64 -11.62
C ARG A 116 0.81 -0.55 -10.62
N LEU A 117 -0.30 0.12 -10.85
CA LEU A 117 -0.91 1.13 -9.99
C LEU A 117 -2.22 0.61 -9.38
N SER A 118 -2.76 1.31 -8.40
CA SER A 118 -3.95 0.87 -7.66
C SER A 118 -5.25 0.93 -8.48
N SER A 119 -5.29 1.78 -9.52
CA SER A 119 -6.46 1.95 -10.38
C SER A 119 -6.09 2.44 -11.78
N ASN A 120 -7.02 2.26 -12.72
CA ASN A 120 -6.88 2.79 -14.08
C ASN A 120 -6.86 4.32 -14.10
N ALA A 121 -7.73 4.96 -13.31
CA ALA A 121 -7.73 6.42 -13.18
C ALA A 121 -6.37 6.97 -12.71
N LEU A 122 -5.70 6.26 -11.79
CA LEU A 122 -4.38 6.64 -11.33
C LEU A 122 -3.30 6.44 -12.41
N ALA A 123 -3.39 5.36 -13.18
CA ALA A 123 -2.48 5.12 -14.31
C ALA A 123 -2.61 6.21 -15.38
N GLU A 124 -3.84 6.61 -15.74
CA GLU A 124 -4.05 7.69 -16.71
C GLU A 124 -3.60 9.06 -16.14
N THR A 125 -3.83 9.32 -14.86
CA THR A 125 -3.36 10.54 -14.18
C THR A 125 -1.83 10.64 -14.22
N TRP A 126 -1.13 9.53 -13.94
CA TRP A 126 0.33 9.50 -14.01
C TRP A 126 0.86 9.60 -15.43
N LYS A 127 0.21 8.95 -16.40
CA LYS A 127 0.56 9.13 -17.82
C LYS A 127 0.53 10.61 -18.20
N GLN A 128 -0.59 11.30 -17.95
CA GLN A 128 -0.74 12.73 -18.28
C GLN A 128 0.29 13.59 -17.55
N ARG A 129 0.58 13.29 -16.28
CA ARG A 129 1.60 14.01 -15.50
C ARG A 129 3.01 13.82 -16.08
N LEU A 130 3.36 12.60 -16.47
CA LEU A 130 4.67 12.30 -17.05
C LEU A 130 4.83 12.89 -18.46
N GLU A 131 3.77 12.90 -19.26
CA GLU A 131 3.74 13.62 -20.55
C GLU A 131 3.99 15.12 -20.33
N ALA A 132 3.29 15.73 -19.39
CA ALA A 132 3.49 17.13 -19.04
C ALA A 132 4.91 17.40 -18.51
N TRP A 133 5.43 16.56 -17.63
CA TRP A 133 6.79 16.73 -17.08
C TRP A 133 7.88 16.61 -18.14
N ARG A 134 7.69 15.77 -19.18
CA ARG A 134 8.66 15.62 -20.26
C ARG A 134 8.93 16.96 -20.97
N ASP A 135 7.90 17.78 -21.12
CA ASP A 135 7.98 19.06 -21.86
C ASP A 135 8.46 20.24 -20.99
N LEU A 136 8.60 20.04 -19.66
CA LEU A 136 9.09 21.05 -18.72
C LEU A 136 10.62 21.12 -18.67
N THR A 137 11.17 22.27 -18.27
CA THR A 137 12.60 22.41 -17.91
C THR A 137 12.93 21.69 -16.59
N ALA A 138 14.22 21.45 -16.32
CA ALA A 138 14.66 20.77 -15.10
C ALA A 138 14.16 21.46 -13.80
N GLU A 139 14.21 22.80 -13.74
CA GLU A 139 13.72 23.57 -12.59
C GLU A 139 12.20 23.54 -12.47
N GLU A 140 11.47 23.59 -13.59
CA GLU A 140 10.02 23.45 -13.57
C GLU A 140 9.60 22.05 -13.11
N ARG A 141 10.29 20.99 -13.57
CA ARG A 141 10.07 19.61 -13.09
C ARG A 141 10.33 19.50 -11.59
N ARG A 142 11.43 20.10 -11.10
CA ARG A 142 11.76 20.18 -9.67
C ARG A 142 10.61 20.80 -8.88
N SER A 143 10.14 21.97 -9.30
CA SER A 143 9.05 22.70 -8.64
C SER A 143 7.73 21.92 -8.68
N ALA A 144 7.42 21.26 -9.80
CA ALA A 144 6.22 20.45 -9.99
C ALA A 144 6.24 19.23 -9.06
N PHE A 145 7.39 18.56 -8.93
CA PHE A 145 7.57 17.46 -7.99
C PHE A 145 7.42 17.93 -6.54
N LEU A 146 8.04 19.04 -6.12
CA LEU A 146 7.92 19.53 -4.75
C LEU A 146 6.46 19.89 -4.40
N LYS A 147 5.72 20.46 -5.35
CA LYS A 147 4.28 20.72 -5.20
C LYS A 147 3.49 19.42 -5.05
N PHE A 148 3.81 18.42 -5.87
CA PHE A 148 3.22 17.09 -5.79
C PHE A 148 3.53 16.41 -4.45
N ALA A 149 4.79 16.36 -4.04
CA ALA A 149 5.26 15.82 -2.78
C ALA A 149 4.51 16.42 -1.59
N ARG A 150 4.39 17.76 -1.54
CA ARG A 150 3.63 18.47 -0.50
C ARG A 150 2.16 18.07 -0.48
N SER A 151 1.54 17.81 -1.63
CA SER A 151 0.14 17.36 -1.68
C SER A 151 -0.04 15.94 -1.14
N THR A 152 0.91 15.04 -1.38
CA THR A 152 0.86 13.65 -0.91
C THR A 152 1.24 13.46 0.56
N LEU A 153 1.95 14.41 1.16
CA LEU A 153 2.40 14.37 2.55
C LEU A 153 1.40 15.00 3.54
N ARG A 154 0.19 15.34 3.11
CA ARG A 154 -0.82 15.97 3.98
C ARG A 154 -1.41 14.97 4.96
N THR A 155 -1.01 15.10 6.23
CA THR A 155 -1.39 14.19 7.30
C THR A 155 -2.91 14.16 7.56
N LYS A 156 -3.53 15.33 7.61
CA LYS A 156 -4.98 15.48 7.79
C LYS A 156 -5.79 14.81 6.69
N ASP A 157 -5.36 14.97 5.43
CA ASP A 157 -6.06 14.41 4.27
C ASP A 157 -5.97 12.88 4.29
N ALA A 158 -4.79 12.32 4.62
CA ALA A 158 -4.59 10.88 4.76
C ALA A 158 -5.41 10.27 5.92
N ALA A 159 -5.45 10.94 7.08
CA ALA A 159 -6.26 10.51 8.22
C ALA A 159 -7.77 10.57 7.91
N ASN A 160 -8.22 11.63 7.24
CA ASN A 160 -9.61 11.76 6.80
C ASN A 160 -9.98 10.67 5.80
N ALA A 161 -9.13 10.38 4.81
CA ALA A 161 -9.36 9.30 3.85
C ALA A 161 -9.46 7.93 4.55
N ALA A 162 -8.59 7.65 5.53
CA ALA A 162 -8.64 6.42 6.31
C ALA A 162 -9.93 6.29 7.14
N SER A 163 -10.37 7.37 7.80
CA SER A 163 -11.63 7.39 8.56
C SER A 163 -12.85 7.23 7.66
N VAL A 164 -12.90 7.94 6.52
CA VAL A 164 -13.97 7.79 5.52
C VAL A 164 -14.04 6.35 5.00
N ALA A 165 -12.89 5.73 4.70
CA ALA A 165 -12.83 4.32 4.29
C ALA A 165 -13.36 3.40 5.40
N ALA A 166 -12.98 3.63 6.66
CA ALA A 166 -13.45 2.85 7.80
C ALA A 166 -14.96 3.00 8.03
N GLN A 167 -15.49 4.21 7.97
CA GLN A 167 -16.92 4.48 8.17
C GLN A 167 -17.77 3.90 7.04
N THR A 168 -17.37 4.13 5.78
CA THR A 168 -18.09 3.65 4.59
C THR A 168 -18.17 2.13 4.55
N THR A 169 -17.13 1.44 5.03
CA THR A 169 -17.07 -0.03 5.04
C THR A 169 -17.61 -0.67 6.32
N ARG A 170 -17.99 0.12 7.34
CA ARG A 170 -18.36 -0.40 8.67
C ARG A 170 -19.47 -1.45 8.61
N ALA A 171 -20.58 -1.14 7.94
CA ALA A 171 -21.70 -2.07 7.82
C ALA A 171 -21.32 -3.35 7.07
N LEU A 172 -20.56 -3.23 5.98
CA LEU A 172 -20.07 -4.36 5.20
C LEU A 172 -19.15 -5.28 6.03
N ARG A 173 -18.28 -4.70 6.86
CA ARG A 173 -17.37 -5.45 7.75
C ARG A 173 -18.12 -6.19 8.86
N MET A 174 -19.15 -5.55 9.44
CA MET A 174 -19.99 -6.22 10.45
C MET A 174 -20.75 -7.41 9.85
N VAL A 175 -21.43 -7.22 8.72
CA VAL A 175 -22.17 -8.30 8.05
C VAL A 175 -21.21 -9.39 7.55
N ALA A 176 -20.04 -9.03 7.03
CA ALA A 176 -19.01 -9.99 6.66
C ALA A 176 -18.52 -10.85 7.85
N THR A 177 -18.40 -10.24 9.04
CA THR A 177 -18.00 -10.96 10.26
C THR A 177 -19.09 -11.92 10.72
N ILE A 178 -20.36 -11.47 10.72
CA ILE A 178 -21.50 -12.35 11.01
C ILE A 178 -21.54 -13.50 10.00
N HIS A 179 -21.34 -13.21 8.72
CA HIS A 179 -21.32 -14.20 7.67
C HIS A 179 -20.19 -15.23 7.85
N PHE A 180 -18.98 -14.77 8.20
CA PHE A 180 -17.85 -15.64 8.50
C PHE A 180 -18.17 -16.61 9.66
N ILE A 181 -18.69 -16.10 10.78
CA ILE A 181 -19.07 -16.90 11.95
C ILE A 181 -20.21 -17.87 11.59
N TRP A 182 -21.17 -17.43 10.79
CA TRP A 182 -22.28 -18.28 10.35
C TRP A 182 -21.79 -19.44 9.49
N CYS A 183 -20.93 -19.17 8.51
CA CYS A 183 -20.42 -20.16 7.57
C CYS A 183 -19.48 -21.18 8.24
N PHE A 184 -18.45 -20.71 8.95
CA PHE A 184 -17.39 -21.57 9.49
C PHE A 184 -17.62 -22.01 10.94
N GLY A 185 -18.51 -21.34 11.67
CA GLY A 185 -18.90 -21.73 13.03
C GLY A 185 -20.24 -22.46 13.05
N VAL A 186 -21.32 -21.73 12.76
CA VAL A 186 -22.70 -22.21 12.96
C VAL A 186 -23.05 -23.38 12.03
N ILE A 187 -22.92 -23.21 10.72
CA ILE A 187 -23.28 -24.27 9.76
C ILE A 187 -22.37 -25.49 9.97
N SER A 188 -21.08 -25.29 10.20
CA SER A 188 -20.14 -26.38 10.48
C SER A 188 -20.56 -27.20 11.71
N ALA A 189 -20.95 -26.54 12.81
CA ALA A 189 -21.43 -27.21 14.01
C ALA A 189 -22.79 -27.92 13.79
N LEU A 190 -23.73 -27.28 13.09
CA LEU A 190 -25.04 -27.87 12.79
C LEU A 190 -24.91 -29.09 11.87
N TYR A 191 -24.07 -29.01 10.84
CA TYR A 191 -23.80 -30.12 9.93
C TYR A 191 -23.16 -31.29 10.65
N HIS A 192 -22.19 -31.03 11.54
CA HIS A 192 -21.58 -32.08 12.35
C HIS A 192 -22.60 -32.78 13.25
N ARG A 193 -23.56 -32.04 13.82
CA ARG A 193 -24.54 -32.58 14.77
C ARG A 193 -25.74 -33.26 14.10
N PHE A 194 -26.22 -32.72 12.99
CA PHE A 194 -27.51 -33.07 12.38
C PHE A 194 -27.42 -33.57 10.93
N GLY A 195 -26.24 -33.54 10.30
CA GLY A 195 -26.06 -33.95 8.91
C GLY A 195 -26.96 -33.19 7.93
N ASP A 196 -27.48 -33.89 6.91
CA ASP A 196 -28.36 -33.34 5.86
C ASP A 196 -29.80 -33.14 6.34
N SER A 197 -29.98 -32.37 7.42
CA SER A 197 -31.29 -32.08 7.99
C SER A 197 -31.89 -30.77 7.47
N VAL A 198 -33.20 -30.59 7.65
CA VAL A 198 -33.91 -29.33 7.39
C VAL A 198 -33.31 -28.16 8.18
N VAL A 199 -32.72 -28.41 9.35
CA VAL A 199 -32.05 -27.39 10.17
C VAL A 199 -30.84 -26.81 9.45
N VAL A 200 -30.02 -27.66 8.81
CA VAL A 200 -28.87 -27.21 8.02
C VAL A 200 -29.34 -26.47 6.76
N LEU A 201 -30.41 -26.95 6.11
CA LEU A 201 -31.00 -26.26 4.97
C LEU A 201 -31.51 -24.86 5.36
N ALA A 202 -32.19 -24.73 6.50
CA ALA A 202 -32.64 -23.44 7.02
C ALA A 202 -31.44 -22.51 7.33
N ALA A 203 -30.36 -23.04 7.91
CA ALA A 203 -29.14 -22.28 8.16
C ALA A 203 -28.46 -21.81 6.86
N ALA A 204 -28.48 -22.64 5.80
CA ALA A 204 -28.04 -22.23 4.47
C ALA A 204 -28.95 -21.15 3.86
N GLY A 205 -30.26 -21.20 4.11
CA GLY A 205 -31.19 -20.13 3.74
C GLY A 205 -30.84 -18.79 4.40
N VAL A 206 -30.48 -18.80 5.69
CA VAL A 206 -29.98 -17.59 6.39
C VAL A 206 -28.67 -17.09 5.78
N LEU A 207 -27.76 -17.99 5.40
CA LEU A 207 -26.52 -17.63 4.70
C LEU A 207 -26.82 -16.83 3.43
N LEU A 208 -27.76 -17.32 2.61
CA LEU A 208 -28.16 -16.67 1.37
C LEU A 208 -28.76 -15.26 1.63
N LEU A 209 -29.58 -15.10 2.67
CA LEU A 209 -30.09 -13.79 3.07
C LEU A 209 -28.96 -12.82 3.46
N LEU A 210 -27.94 -13.30 4.19
CA LEU A 210 -26.76 -12.50 4.51
C LEU A 210 -25.98 -12.10 3.24
N GLN A 211 -25.90 -12.98 2.24
CA GLN A 211 -25.27 -12.67 0.95
C GLN A 211 -26.01 -11.56 0.19
N PHE A 212 -27.34 -11.62 0.12
CA PHE A 212 -28.15 -10.57 -0.47
C PHE A 212 -28.05 -9.24 0.29
N ALA A 213 -28.06 -9.28 1.62
CA ALA A 213 -27.85 -8.09 2.45
C ALA A 213 -26.50 -7.43 2.18
N GLN A 214 -25.43 -8.24 2.10
CA GLN A 214 -24.09 -7.76 1.76
C GLN A 214 -24.02 -7.19 0.34
N CYS A 215 -24.64 -7.85 -0.64
CA CYS A 215 -24.72 -7.37 -2.02
C CYS A 215 -25.40 -5.99 -2.09
N TRP A 216 -26.52 -5.84 -1.38
CA TRP A 216 -27.23 -4.55 -1.30
C TRP A 216 -26.37 -3.47 -0.64
N LEU A 217 -25.72 -3.77 0.49
CA LEU A 217 -24.79 -2.86 1.15
C LEU A 217 -23.63 -2.46 0.23
N PHE A 218 -23.09 -3.40 -0.53
CA PHE A 218 -21.99 -3.17 -1.47
C PHE A 218 -22.44 -2.23 -2.58
N LEU A 219 -23.60 -2.49 -3.19
CA LEU A 219 -24.17 -1.60 -4.20
C LEU A 219 -24.44 -0.20 -3.66
N ARG A 220 -24.92 -0.08 -2.41
CA ARG A 220 -25.14 1.21 -1.76
C ARG A 220 -23.82 1.96 -1.54
N ALA A 221 -22.81 1.32 -0.95
CA ALA A 221 -21.50 1.91 -0.67
C ALA A 221 -20.78 2.37 -1.96
N THR A 222 -20.97 1.62 -3.05
CA THR A 222 -20.29 1.87 -4.32
C THR A 222 -21.07 2.74 -5.29
N ARG A 223 -22.21 3.33 -4.88
CA ARG A 223 -23.07 4.14 -5.77
C ARG A 223 -22.34 5.36 -6.35
N LYS A 224 -21.40 5.94 -5.60
CA LYS A 224 -20.61 7.12 -6.00
C LYS A 224 -19.17 6.79 -6.41
N VAL A 225 -18.77 5.52 -6.31
CA VAL A 225 -17.40 5.08 -6.56
C VAL A 225 -17.33 4.39 -7.91
N SER A 226 -16.34 4.75 -8.73
CA SER A 226 -16.12 4.09 -10.01
C SER A 226 -15.42 2.76 -9.76
N LEU A 227 -16.16 1.66 -9.88
CA LEU A 227 -15.62 0.32 -9.71
C LEU A 227 -15.79 -0.47 -11.01
N PRO A 228 -14.69 -1.03 -11.57
CA PRO A 228 -14.78 -1.85 -12.76
C PRO A 228 -15.65 -3.07 -12.47
N HIS A 229 -16.51 -3.41 -13.43
CA HIS A 229 -17.40 -4.57 -13.34
C HIS A 229 -18.28 -4.61 -12.07
N ARG A 230 -18.68 -3.44 -11.54
CA ARG A 230 -19.46 -3.32 -10.28
C ARG A 230 -20.66 -4.28 -10.21
N ARG A 231 -21.43 -4.42 -11.29
CA ARG A 231 -22.61 -5.31 -11.33
C ARG A 231 -22.23 -6.79 -11.28
N TRP A 232 -21.19 -7.19 -12.01
CA TRP A 232 -20.68 -8.56 -11.98
C TRP A 232 -20.07 -8.93 -10.62
N ARG A 233 -19.37 -8.00 -9.97
CA ARG A 233 -18.89 -8.19 -8.60
C ARG A 233 -20.04 -8.34 -7.61
N ALA A 234 -21.09 -7.53 -7.75
CA ALA A 234 -22.28 -7.64 -6.92
C ALA A 234 -22.99 -8.99 -7.11
N LEU A 235 -23.08 -9.49 -8.34
CA LEU A 235 -23.59 -10.83 -8.64
C LEU A 235 -22.74 -11.91 -7.94
N GLY A 236 -21.42 -11.82 -8.04
CA GLY A 236 -20.51 -12.71 -7.31
C GLY A 236 -20.73 -12.65 -5.79
N ILE A 237 -20.88 -11.45 -5.21
CA ILE A 237 -21.17 -11.25 -3.79
C ILE A 237 -22.51 -11.87 -3.37
N ALA A 238 -23.51 -11.88 -4.25
CA ALA A 238 -24.83 -12.45 -3.95
C ALA A 238 -24.83 -13.99 -3.91
N PHE A 239 -23.91 -14.65 -4.63
CA PHE A 239 -23.93 -16.11 -4.80
C PHE A 239 -22.70 -16.84 -4.25
N LEU A 240 -21.56 -16.16 -4.06
CA LEU A 240 -20.30 -16.78 -3.64
C LEU A 240 -19.91 -16.32 -2.23
N PRO A 241 -20.01 -17.18 -1.20
CA PRO A 241 -19.79 -16.79 0.20
C PRO A 241 -18.43 -16.12 0.45
N GLN A 242 -17.37 -16.62 -0.20
CA GLN A 242 -16.02 -16.07 -0.08
C GLN A 242 -15.93 -14.61 -0.57
N LEU A 243 -16.60 -14.27 -1.67
CA LEU A 243 -16.64 -12.91 -2.19
C LEU A 243 -17.48 -12.00 -1.29
N THR A 244 -18.57 -12.53 -0.73
CA THR A 244 -19.43 -11.83 0.21
C THR A 244 -18.66 -11.36 1.45
N MET A 245 -17.87 -12.26 2.06
CA MET A 245 -17.10 -11.96 3.27
C MET A 245 -15.99 -10.93 3.01
N ARG A 246 -15.56 -10.75 1.76
CA ARG A 246 -14.48 -9.84 1.36
C ARG A 246 -14.96 -8.62 0.56
N ALA A 247 -16.27 -8.41 0.45
CA ALA A 247 -16.86 -7.33 -0.36
C ALA A 247 -16.38 -5.93 0.01
N PHE A 248 -16.07 -5.70 1.29
CA PHE A 248 -15.58 -4.41 1.79
C PHE A 248 -14.17 -4.05 1.28
N ASP A 249 -13.31 -5.04 0.99
CA ASP A 249 -11.96 -4.80 0.44
C ASP A 249 -12.03 -4.01 -0.86
N GLY A 250 -12.97 -4.40 -1.73
CA GLY A 250 -13.19 -3.74 -3.01
C GLY A 250 -13.64 -2.29 -2.85
N VAL A 251 -14.32 -1.95 -1.75
CA VAL A 251 -14.70 -0.57 -1.43
C VAL A 251 -13.50 0.20 -0.87
N SER A 252 -12.80 -0.37 0.11
CA SER A 252 -11.61 0.22 0.73
C SER A 252 -10.51 0.59 -0.26
N LEU A 253 -10.29 -0.24 -1.28
CA LEU A 253 -9.21 -0.04 -2.25
C LEU A 253 -9.63 0.74 -3.50
N SER A 254 -10.87 1.26 -3.55
CA SER A 254 -11.44 1.89 -4.75
C SER A 254 -11.42 3.43 -4.73
N THR A 255 -10.52 4.02 -3.96
CA THR A 255 -10.37 5.47 -3.89
C THR A 255 -9.91 6.03 -5.23
N LYS A 256 -10.61 7.07 -5.71
CA LYS A 256 -10.23 7.82 -6.91
C LYS A 256 -9.04 8.76 -6.65
N GLU A 257 -8.86 9.13 -5.39
CA GLU A 257 -7.81 10.03 -4.97
C GLU A 257 -6.45 9.35 -5.08
N GLU A 258 -5.46 10.17 -5.39
CA GLU A 258 -4.08 9.74 -5.43
C GLU A 258 -3.66 9.26 -4.02
N PRO A 259 -3.08 8.06 -3.89
CA PRO A 259 -2.66 7.55 -2.59
C PRO A 259 -1.68 8.51 -1.93
N PRO A 260 -1.84 8.78 -0.62
CA PRO A 260 -0.89 9.61 0.11
C PRO A 260 0.48 8.92 0.18
N HIS A 261 1.50 9.70 0.52
CA HIS A 261 2.80 9.16 0.91
C HIS A 261 2.66 8.41 2.25
N PRO A 262 3.37 7.29 2.49
CA PRO A 262 3.24 6.53 3.75
C PRO A 262 3.50 7.37 5.01
N LEU A 263 4.36 8.39 4.92
CA LEU A 263 4.63 9.32 6.02
C LEU A 263 3.46 10.26 6.35
N ALA A 264 2.52 10.45 5.44
CA ALA A 264 1.29 11.19 5.73
C ALA A 264 0.39 10.46 6.75
N TRP A 265 0.68 9.20 7.09
CA TRP A 265 -0.02 8.49 8.16
C TRP A 265 0.46 8.86 9.58
N HIS A 266 1.13 10.00 9.74
CA HIS A 266 1.40 10.57 11.06
C HIS A 266 0.09 10.78 11.82
N GLY A 267 0.01 10.32 13.07
CA GLY A 267 -1.22 10.30 13.87
C GLY A 267 -2.20 9.15 13.57
N LEU A 268 -2.02 8.41 12.46
CA LEU A 268 -2.79 7.18 12.17
C LEU A 268 -2.09 5.93 12.71
N LEU A 269 -0.75 5.93 12.65
CA LEU A 269 0.11 4.88 13.17
C LEU A 269 0.58 5.19 14.59
N ASP A 270 1.09 4.16 15.27
CA ASP A 270 1.85 4.33 16.51
C ASP A 270 3.11 5.17 16.25
N GLU A 271 3.37 6.14 17.12
CA GLU A 271 4.43 7.15 16.95
C GLU A 271 5.80 6.54 16.69
N LYS A 272 6.16 5.53 17.49
CA LYS A 272 7.46 4.85 17.36
C LYS A 272 7.60 4.16 16.01
N ARG A 273 6.53 3.54 15.50
CA ARG A 273 6.54 2.87 14.19
C ARG A 273 6.56 3.87 13.04
N TRP A 274 5.85 4.98 13.20
CA TRP A 274 5.88 6.06 12.23
C TRP A 274 7.29 6.66 12.14
N LEU A 275 7.93 6.96 13.27
CA LEU A 275 9.29 7.49 13.31
C LEU A 275 10.31 6.53 12.68
N GLN A 276 10.21 5.22 12.95
CA GLN A 276 11.04 4.21 12.26
C GLN A 276 10.89 4.26 10.74
N THR A 277 9.66 4.47 10.28
CA THR A 277 9.35 4.61 8.84
C THR A 277 9.93 5.93 8.30
N ALA A 278 9.83 7.04 9.05
CA ALA A 278 10.43 8.33 8.70
C ALA A 278 11.94 8.25 8.55
N VAL A 279 12.63 7.61 9.51
CA VAL A 279 14.08 7.35 9.45
C VAL A 279 14.44 6.53 8.20
N GLN A 280 13.67 5.48 7.90
CA GLN A 280 13.92 4.66 6.72
C GLN A 280 13.81 5.49 5.42
N PHE A 281 12.71 6.21 5.24
CA PHE A 281 12.51 7.05 4.05
C PHE A 281 13.56 8.16 3.94
N TRP A 282 13.93 8.78 5.06
CA TRP A 282 15.01 9.77 5.08
C TRP A 282 16.33 9.17 4.60
N ARG A 283 16.72 8.01 5.14
CA ARG A 283 17.97 7.34 4.76
C ARG A 283 18.00 6.97 3.28
N GLU A 284 16.90 6.43 2.76
CA GLU A 284 16.78 6.08 1.34
C GLU A 284 16.86 7.32 0.43
N ALA A 285 16.25 8.43 0.83
CA ALA A 285 16.23 9.67 0.05
C ALA A 285 17.56 10.44 0.14
N ARG A 286 18.17 10.53 1.33
CA ARG A 286 19.37 11.34 1.58
C ARG A 286 20.64 10.63 1.12
N TYR A 287 20.80 9.34 1.43
CA TYR A 287 22.04 8.60 1.22
C TYR A 287 21.94 7.70 -0.02
N VAL A 288 21.87 8.32 -1.20
CA VAL A 288 21.85 7.61 -2.48
C VAL A 288 23.20 6.94 -2.78
N ALA A 289 23.25 6.04 -3.76
CA ALA A 289 24.52 5.41 -4.15
C ALA A 289 25.52 6.49 -4.62
N GLY A 290 26.77 6.38 -4.18
CA GLY A 290 27.82 7.38 -4.43
C GLY A 290 27.76 8.62 -3.54
N TRP A 291 26.87 8.66 -2.53
CA TRP A 291 26.70 9.83 -1.68
C TRP A 291 27.97 10.24 -0.94
N SER A 292 28.22 11.56 -0.88
CA SER A 292 29.30 12.18 -0.11
C SER A 292 28.80 13.27 0.84
N LYS A 293 29.55 13.56 1.91
CA LYS A 293 29.17 14.56 2.94
C LYS A 293 28.88 15.95 2.37
N ASN A 294 29.53 16.33 1.27
CA ASN A 294 29.38 17.64 0.63
C ASN A 294 28.26 17.71 -0.41
N GLU A 295 27.57 16.59 -0.67
CA GLU A 295 26.54 16.53 -1.69
C GLU A 295 25.25 17.22 -1.25
N SER A 296 24.66 18.00 -2.15
CA SER A 296 23.36 18.65 -1.97
C SER A 296 22.26 17.64 -1.66
N LEU A 297 21.17 18.10 -1.04
CA LEU A 297 20.01 17.25 -0.82
C LEU A 297 19.43 16.79 -2.15
N SER A 298 19.13 15.49 -2.25
CA SER A 298 18.30 14.97 -3.33
C SER A 298 16.91 15.62 -3.25
N LEU A 299 16.20 15.60 -4.38
CA LEU A 299 14.88 16.21 -4.47
C LEU A 299 13.86 15.57 -3.49
N GLU A 300 13.95 14.26 -3.28
CA GLU A 300 13.15 13.56 -2.27
C GLU A 300 13.53 14.01 -0.86
N ALA A 301 14.84 14.10 -0.57
CA ALA A 301 15.32 14.52 0.75
C ALA A 301 14.92 15.96 1.06
N GLU A 302 14.93 16.87 0.09
CA GLU A 302 14.42 18.23 0.25
C GLU A 302 12.93 18.24 0.63
N ALA A 303 12.10 17.48 -0.10
CA ALA A 303 10.67 17.39 0.18
C ALA A 303 10.38 16.80 1.58
N LEU A 304 11.12 15.77 1.98
CA LEU A 304 11.02 15.16 3.31
C LEU A 304 11.48 16.12 4.40
N GLN A 305 12.60 16.83 4.20
CA GLN A 305 13.09 17.79 5.19
C GLN A 305 12.09 18.92 5.43
N ALA A 306 11.46 19.42 4.36
CA ALA A 306 10.42 20.44 4.46
C ALA A 306 9.19 19.92 5.24
N PHE A 307 8.82 18.66 5.05
CA PHE A 307 7.73 18.02 5.79
C PHE A 307 8.08 17.79 7.26
N PHE A 308 9.26 17.28 7.58
CA PHE A 308 9.69 17.08 8.97
C PHE A 308 9.77 18.41 9.75
N LYS A 309 10.21 19.49 9.10
CA LYS A 309 10.15 20.84 9.67
C LYS A 309 8.71 21.29 9.94
N GLN A 310 7.76 20.96 9.07
CA GLN A 310 6.35 21.29 9.25
C GLN A 310 5.71 20.50 10.41
N GLU A 311 6.14 19.26 10.64
CA GLU A 311 5.67 18.41 11.73
C GLU A 311 6.46 18.61 13.05
N ASP A 312 7.30 19.65 13.13
CA ASP A 312 8.13 20.00 14.30
C ASP A 312 9.05 18.86 14.77
N LEU A 313 9.54 18.05 13.83
CA LEU A 313 10.44 16.94 14.10
C LEU A 313 11.90 17.40 14.08
N ALA A 314 12.64 17.15 15.16
CA ALA A 314 14.04 17.53 15.22
C ALA A 314 14.91 16.62 14.34
N GLU A 315 15.98 17.16 13.75
CA GLU A 315 16.88 16.42 12.85
C GLU A 315 17.47 15.16 13.49
N LYS A 316 17.81 15.23 14.77
CA LYS A 316 18.31 14.08 15.54
C LYS A 316 17.33 12.90 15.62
N ASP A 317 16.03 13.12 15.39
CA ASP A 317 15.00 12.09 15.51
C ASP A 317 14.87 11.28 14.21
N TYR A 318 14.97 11.93 13.05
CA TYR A 318 14.90 11.27 11.73
C TYR A 318 16.27 10.98 11.09
N ASP A 319 17.32 11.66 11.55
CA ASP A 319 18.71 11.44 11.16
C ASP A 319 19.63 11.36 12.39
N PRO A 320 19.47 10.33 13.24
CA PRO A 320 20.23 10.23 14.46
C PRO A 320 21.75 10.12 14.17
N PRO A 321 22.60 10.79 14.97
CA PRO A 321 24.04 10.64 14.88
C PRO A 321 24.44 9.19 15.16
N SER A 322 25.61 8.78 14.66
CA SER A 322 26.14 7.46 14.99
C SER A 322 26.41 7.36 16.49
N SER A 323 25.84 6.34 17.13
CA SER A 323 26.19 5.95 18.50
C SER A 323 27.36 4.97 18.55
N SER A 324 27.83 4.50 17.38
CA SER A 324 28.94 3.57 17.28
C SER A 324 30.26 4.29 17.47
N LYS A 325 31.24 3.56 18.04
CA LYS A 325 32.65 3.97 18.10
C LYS A 325 33.39 3.71 16.78
N LEU A 326 32.73 3.05 15.83
CA LEU A 326 33.26 2.70 14.52
C LEU A 326 32.59 3.52 13.42
N PRO A 327 33.29 3.78 12.29
CA PRO A 327 32.68 4.35 11.09
C PRO A 327 31.43 3.57 10.70
N THR A 328 30.32 4.27 10.49
CA THR A 328 29.01 3.66 10.25
C THR A 328 28.40 4.18 8.95
N CYS A 329 27.83 3.29 8.14
CA CYS A 329 27.10 3.70 6.95
C CYS A 329 25.76 4.34 7.36
N PRO A 330 25.49 5.61 7.01
CA PRO A 330 24.25 6.28 7.41
C PRO A 330 23.00 5.69 6.75
N ARG A 331 23.15 4.96 5.64
CA ARG A 331 22.04 4.30 4.92
C ARG A 331 21.61 2.99 5.58
N CYS A 332 22.51 2.02 5.69
CA CYS A 332 22.19 0.68 6.20
C CYS A 332 22.46 0.50 7.71
N GLY A 333 23.23 1.39 8.32
CA GLY A 333 23.64 1.29 9.73
C GLY A 333 24.75 0.26 10.00
N ALA A 334 25.37 -0.32 8.97
CA ALA A 334 26.49 -1.25 9.13
C ALA A 334 27.74 -0.52 9.63
N GLU A 335 28.46 -1.15 10.56
CA GLU A 335 29.72 -0.68 11.12
C GLU A 335 30.91 -1.23 10.32
N TYR A 336 31.94 -0.41 10.18
CA TYR A 336 33.14 -0.74 9.41
C TYR A 336 34.40 -0.55 10.25
N GLN A 337 35.46 -1.27 9.88
CA GLN A 337 36.77 -1.05 10.47
C GLN A 337 37.35 0.31 10.07
N THR A 338 38.14 0.89 10.96
CA THR A 338 38.84 2.16 10.76
C THR A 338 39.70 2.10 9.49
N GLY A 339 39.58 3.11 8.62
CA GLY A 339 40.26 3.17 7.31
C GLY A 339 39.37 2.83 6.11
N THR A 340 38.17 2.30 6.34
CA THR A 340 37.16 2.18 5.28
C THR A 340 36.48 3.54 5.07
N ALA A 341 36.44 4.04 3.84
CA ALA A 341 35.84 5.36 3.53
C ALA A 341 34.38 5.26 3.08
N ALA A 342 33.97 4.15 2.47
CA ALA A 342 32.65 4.00 1.86
C ALA A 342 32.06 2.60 2.04
N CYS A 343 30.73 2.52 2.03
CA CYS A 343 29.95 1.30 2.16
C CYS A 343 29.84 0.56 0.82
N SER A 344 30.33 -0.68 0.75
CA SER A 344 30.21 -1.53 -0.45
C SER A 344 28.76 -1.88 -0.77
N ASP A 345 27.96 -2.17 0.26
CA ASP A 345 26.61 -2.71 0.10
C ASP A 345 25.60 -1.64 -0.32
N CYS A 346 25.89 -0.38 -0.01
CA CYS A 346 25.06 0.78 -0.34
C CYS A 346 25.56 1.52 -1.59
N GLY A 347 26.41 0.89 -2.41
CA GLY A 347 26.91 1.49 -3.66
C GLY A 347 27.84 2.68 -3.44
N GLY A 348 28.74 2.60 -2.45
CA GLY A 348 29.78 3.60 -2.24
C GLY A 348 29.38 4.81 -1.39
N VAL A 349 28.33 4.71 -0.56
CA VAL A 349 27.95 5.77 0.40
C VAL A 349 29.08 6.02 1.38
N GLU A 350 29.53 7.28 1.49
CA GLU A 350 30.56 7.70 2.44
C GLU A 350 30.16 7.41 3.90
N LEU A 351 31.09 6.89 4.70
CA LEU A 351 30.83 6.54 6.10
C LEU A 351 30.81 7.78 7.00
N ARG A 352 29.96 7.73 8.03
CA ARG A 352 29.99 8.70 9.13
C ARG A 352 31.02 8.26 10.15
N ASP A 353 31.91 9.18 10.49
CA ASP A 353 32.86 8.97 11.58
C ASP A 353 32.12 8.93 12.92
N PRO A 354 32.63 8.18 13.91
CA PRO A 354 32.08 8.19 15.26
C PRO A 354 32.03 9.62 15.81
N ALA A 355 30.98 9.94 16.56
CA ALA A 355 30.92 11.22 17.26
C ALA A 355 32.12 11.33 18.21
N ALA A 356 32.87 12.43 18.08
CA ALA A 356 34.08 12.70 18.87
C ALA A 356 33.79 12.81 20.37
#